data_AF-A0A392PJT6-F1
#
_entry.id   AF-A0A392PJT6-F1
#
_cell.length_a   1.000
_cell.length_b   1.000
_cell.length_c   1.000
_cell.angle_alpha   90.00
_cell.angle_beta   90.00
_cell.angle_gamma   90.00
#
_symmetry.space_group_name_H-M   'P 1'
#
loop_
_entity.id
_entity.type
_entity.pdbx_description
1 polymer ?
#
loop_
_entity_poly.entity_id
_entity_poly.type
_entity_poly.pdbx_seq_one_letter_code
_entity_poly.pdbx_strand_id
1 'polypeptide(L)'
;MVEQEMEERPDLVSIGSCVLLVLLHGNDLCTLNLGDSRAVLATCSTSNGINGNERLKAIQLTDSHTVDNEDERTQLLASHPDDPKTIVSGRVKGKLKVTRAFGVGYLKK
;
A
#
# COMPACT_ATOMS: atom_id res chain seq x y z
N MET A 1 -22.23 9.12 -8.05
CA MET A 1 -21.51 8.24 -9.00
C MET A 1 -21.20 6.89 -8.38
N VAL A 2 -20.49 6.80 -7.24
CA VAL A 2 -20.29 5.50 -6.56
C VAL A 2 -21.60 4.96 -5.96
N GLU A 3 -22.40 5.80 -5.28
CA GLU A 3 -23.65 5.35 -4.63
C GLU A 3 -24.70 4.80 -5.62
N GLN A 4 -24.84 5.41 -6.80
CA GLN A 4 -25.71 4.88 -7.87
C GLN A 4 -25.23 3.53 -8.39
N GLU A 5 -23.92 3.38 -8.62
CA GLU A 5 -23.35 2.10 -9.07
C GLU A 5 -23.43 1.00 -7.99
N MET A 6 -23.61 1.35 -6.70
CA MET A 6 -23.80 0.37 -5.63
C MET A 6 -25.15 -0.34 -5.73
N GLU A 7 -26.19 0.34 -6.20
CA GLU A 7 -27.51 -0.25 -6.44
C GLU A 7 -27.54 -1.01 -7.77
N GLU A 8 -26.91 -0.45 -8.80
CA GLU A 8 -26.96 -1.03 -10.15
C GLU A 8 -25.98 -2.20 -10.35
N ARG A 9 -24.77 -2.13 -9.80
CA ARG A 9 -23.69 -3.11 -9.99
C ARG A 9 -22.82 -3.28 -8.72
N PRO A 10 -23.37 -3.86 -7.64
CA PRO A 10 -22.68 -4.00 -6.35
C PRO A 10 -21.36 -4.79 -6.43
N ASP A 11 -21.28 -5.75 -7.36
CA ASP A 11 -20.08 -6.55 -7.60
C ASP A 11 -18.90 -5.67 -8.01
N LEU A 12 -19.13 -4.70 -8.89
CA LEU A 12 -18.08 -3.81 -9.38
C LEU A 12 -17.60 -2.83 -8.30
N VAL A 13 -18.52 -2.32 -7.49
CA VAL A 13 -18.17 -1.38 -6.41
C VAL A 13 -17.41 -2.08 -5.28
N SER A 14 -17.57 -3.39 -5.16
CA SER A 14 -16.85 -4.22 -4.17
C SER A 14 -15.41 -4.55 -4.56
N ILE A 15 -15.08 -4.45 -5.85
CA ILE A 15 -13.73 -4.74 -6.35
C ILE A 15 -12.79 -3.61 -6.01
N GLY A 16 -11.55 -3.96 -5.68
CA GLY A 16 -10.46 -3.01 -5.58
C GLY A 16 -9.10 -3.65 -5.81
N SER A 17 -8.08 -2.82 -5.87
CA SER A 17 -6.73 -3.25 -6.20
C SER A 17 -5.69 -2.39 -5.49
N CYS A 18 -4.68 -3.07 -4.96
CA CYS A 18 -3.40 -2.47 -4.60
C CYS A 18 -2.56 -2.31 -5.87
N VAL A 19 -1.86 -1.19 -5.98
CA VAL A 19 -1.08 -0.87 -7.17
C VAL A 19 0.33 -0.48 -6.77
N LEU A 20 1.31 -1.15 -7.36
CA LEU A 20 2.72 -0.85 -7.24
C LEU A 20 3.28 -0.57 -8.64
N LEU A 21 3.88 0.61 -8.83
CA LEU A 21 4.60 0.96 -10.04
C LEU A 21 6.08 1.15 -9.73
N VAL A 22 6.90 0.72 -10.67
CA VAL A 22 8.34 1.02 -10.70
C VAL A 22 8.64 1.59 -12.08
N LEU A 23 9.16 2.81 -12.12
CA LEU A 23 9.65 3.45 -13.33
C LEU A 23 11.18 3.45 -13.30
N LEU A 24 11.79 2.87 -14.32
CA LEU A 24 13.22 2.93 -14.55
C LEU A 24 13.48 3.85 -15.73
N HIS A 25 14.19 4.95 -15.50
CA HIS A 25 14.56 5.91 -16.54
C HIS A 25 16.05 6.21 -16.47
N GLY A 26 16.81 5.65 -17.41
CA GLY A 26 18.27 5.69 -17.35
C GLY A 26 18.79 5.03 -16.07
N ASN A 27 19.39 5.83 -15.20
CA ASN A 27 19.92 5.40 -13.90
C ASN A 27 18.98 5.71 -12.72
N ASP A 28 17.82 6.33 -12.97
CA ASP A 28 16.86 6.71 -11.95
C ASP A 28 15.79 5.63 -11.78
N LEU A 29 15.52 5.24 -10.53
CA LEU A 29 14.48 4.29 -10.16
C LEU A 29 13.47 5.00 -9.25
N CYS A 30 12.23 5.13 -9.73
CA CYS A 30 11.13 5.74 -9.00
C CYS A 30 10.08 4.68 -8.66
N THR A 31 9.64 4.64 -7.40
CA THR A 31 8.57 3.75 -6.94
C THR A 31 7.32 4.55 -6.58
N LEU A 32 6.15 3.99 -6.88
CA LEU A 32 4.87 4.49 -6.40
C LEU A 32 4.07 3.32 -5.86
N ASN A 33 3.69 3.39 -4.59
CA ASN A 33 2.88 2.36 -3.94
C ASN A 33 1.52 2.91 -3.50
N LEU A 34 0.48 2.14 -3.75
CA LEU A 34 -0.88 2.35 -3.25
C LEU A 34 -1.40 1.01 -2.73
N GLY A 35 -1.30 0.80 -1.42
CA GLY A 35 -1.69 -0.45 -0.76
C GLY A 35 -0.52 -1.16 -0.08
N ASP A 36 -0.63 -2.48 0.05
CA ASP A 36 0.29 -3.34 0.83
C ASP A 36 1.27 -4.14 -0.03
N SER A 37 1.31 -3.87 -1.35
CA SER A 37 2.37 -4.36 -2.22
C SER A 37 3.72 -3.74 -1.85
N ARG A 38 4.83 -4.40 -2.23
CA ARG A 38 6.17 -4.00 -1.79
C ARG A 38 7.22 -4.17 -2.89
N ALA A 39 8.00 -3.10 -3.11
CA ALA A 39 9.22 -3.17 -3.89
C ALA A 39 10.45 -3.38 -2.97
N VAL A 40 11.29 -4.34 -3.32
CA VAL A 40 12.54 -4.63 -2.61
C VAL A 40 13.67 -4.74 -3.63
N LEU A 41 14.72 -3.92 -3.45
CA LEU A 41 15.91 -3.92 -4.28
C LEU A 41 17.00 -4.79 -3.65
N ALA A 42 17.49 -5.77 -4.40
CA ALA A 42 18.69 -6.50 -4.04
C ALA A 42 19.91 -5.67 -4.47
N THR A 43 20.77 -5.33 -3.52
CA THR A 43 22.04 -4.64 -3.76
C THR A 43 23.20 -5.57 -3.44
N CYS A 44 24.23 -5.58 -4.29
CA CYS A 44 25.48 -6.26 -4.04
C CYS A 44 26.57 -5.21 -3.78
N SER A 45 27.30 -5.34 -2.66
CA SER A 45 28.48 -4.51 -2.43
C SER A 45 29.70 -5.17 -3.07
N THR A 46 30.21 -4.59 -4.15
CA THR A 46 31.49 -4.99 -4.75
C THR A 46 32.65 -4.54 -3.84
N SER A 47 32.90 -5.26 -2.75
CA SER A 47 34.16 -5.12 -2.03
C SER A 47 35.26 -5.80 -2.85
N ASN A 48 36.21 -5.03 -3.35
CA ASN A 48 37.38 -5.44 -4.17
C ASN A 48 38.23 -6.57 -3.55
N GLY A 49 37.76 -7.81 -3.54
CA GLY A 49 38.50 -8.96 -3.04
C GLY A 49 37.92 -10.26 -3.59
N ILE A 50 38.80 -11.10 -4.14
CA ILE A 50 38.55 -12.33 -4.91
C ILE A 50 38.02 -13.47 -4.01
N ASN A 51 36.98 -13.24 -3.21
CA ASN A 51 36.36 -14.26 -2.36
C ASN A 51 34.87 -14.31 -2.66
N GLY A 52 34.44 -15.38 -3.35
CA GLY A 52 33.12 -15.57 -3.96
C GLY A 52 31.93 -15.71 -2.99
N ASN A 53 31.82 -14.82 -2.01
CA ASN A 53 30.70 -14.71 -1.08
C ASN A 53 30.16 -13.27 -1.07
N GLU A 54 29.74 -12.82 -2.25
CA GLU A 54 29.05 -11.54 -2.42
C GLU A 54 27.73 -11.55 -1.64
N ARG A 55 27.67 -10.79 -0.54
CA ARG A 55 26.49 -10.72 0.32
C ARG A 55 25.46 -9.76 -0.28
N LEU A 56 24.34 -10.32 -0.76
CA LEU A 56 23.18 -9.51 -1.16
C LEU A 56 22.54 -8.84 0.06
N LYS A 57 22.27 -7.54 -0.06
CA LYS A 57 21.50 -6.76 0.90
C LYS A 57 20.16 -6.38 0.26
N ALA A 58 19.06 -6.76 0.91
CA ALA A 58 17.71 -6.34 0.53
C ALA A 58 17.42 -4.94 1.09
N ILE A 59 16.98 -4.03 0.23
CA ILE A 59 16.57 -2.66 0.57
C ILE A 59 15.12 -2.50 0.15
N GLN A 60 14.22 -2.31 1.11
CA GLN A 60 12.82 -2.01 0.82
C GLN A 60 12.70 -0.59 0.29
N LEU A 61 11.98 -0.40 -0.81
CA LEU A 61 11.84 0.89 -1.50
C LEU A 61 10.47 1.55 -1.29
N THR A 62 9.54 0.89 -0.62
CA THR A 62 8.16 1.34 -0.45
C THR A 62 7.65 0.99 0.94
N ASP A 63 6.90 1.90 1.56
CA ASP A 63 6.16 1.60 2.79
C ASP A 63 4.88 0.83 2.50
N SER A 64 4.42 0.06 3.48
CA SER A 64 3.16 -0.68 3.40
C SER A 64 2.02 0.19 3.90
N HIS A 65 0.98 0.36 3.07
CA HIS A 65 -0.20 1.15 3.43
C HIS A 65 -1.27 0.28 4.09
N THR A 66 -1.04 -0.08 5.35
CA THR A 66 -1.96 -0.87 6.17
C THR A 66 -2.17 -0.24 7.54
N VAL A 67 -3.22 -0.65 8.23
CA VAL A 67 -3.50 -0.21 9.62
C VAL A 67 -2.44 -0.67 10.64
N ASP A 68 -1.56 -1.60 10.26
CA ASP A 68 -0.43 -2.04 11.08
C ASP A 68 0.76 -1.06 10.96
N ASN A 69 0.74 -0.14 9.98
CA ASN A 69 1.66 0.98 9.89
C ASN A 69 1.11 2.14 10.74
N GLU A 70 1.84 2.53 11.79
CA GLU A 70 1.38 3.54 12.75
C GLU A 70 1.20 4.93 12.12
N ASP A 71 1.99 5.28 11.11
CA ASP A 71 1.84 6.56 10.41
C ASP A 71 0.54 6.60 9.61
N GLU A 72 0.23 5.51 8.90
CA GLU A 72 -1.04 5.34 8.17
C GLU A 72 -2.23 5.32 9.12
N ARG A 73 -2.11 4.58 10.23
CA ARG A 73 -3.14 4.49 11.26
C ARG A 73 -3.45 5.86 11.85
N THR A 74 -2.41 6.61 12.21
CA THR A 74 -2.52 7.96 12.78
C THR A 74 -3.14 8.92 11.77
N GLN A 75 -2.66 8.92 10.53
CA GLN A 75 -3.21 9.76 9.47
C GLN A 75 -4.69 9.43 9.20
N LEU A 76 -5.05 8.15 9.16
CA LEU A 76 -6.42 7.71 8.89
C LEU A 76 -7.37 8.17 10.00
N LEU A 77 -6.98 8.03 11.27
CA LEU A 77 -7.78 8.51 12.41
C LEU A 77 -7.91 10.04 12.41
N ALA A 78 -6.82 10.76 12.16
CA ALA A 78 -6.81 12.22 12.12
C ALA A 78 -7.68 12.79 10.98
N SER A 79 -7.78 12.06 9.87
CA SER A 79 -8.63 12.44 8.73
C SER A 79 -10.12 12.18 8.96
N HIS A 80 -10.49 11.43 10.01
CA HIS A 80 -11.87 11.04 10.33
C HIS A 80 -12.17 11.25 11.84
N PRO A 81 -12.05 12.48 12.37
CA PRO A 81 -12.14 12.74 13.81
C PRO A 81 -13.52 12.40 14.39
N ASP A 82 -14.59 12.56 13.61
CA ASP A 82 -15.98 12.34 14.05
C ASP A 82 -16.44 10.88 13.87
N ASP A 83 -15.56 9.99 13.41
CA ASP A 83 -15.90 8.62 13.09
C ASP A 83 -15.20 7.62 14.04
N PRO A 84 -15.86 7.26 15.15
CA PRO A 84 -15.27 6.36 16.15
C PRO A 84 -15.09 4.93 15.64
N LYS A 85 -15.64 4.59 14.46
CA LYS A 85 -15.54 3.27 13.84
C LYS A 85 -14.56 3.24 12.66
N THR A 86 -13.71 4.25 12.52
CA THR A 86 -12.70 4.31 11.45
C THR A 86 -11.85 3.03 11.38
N ILE A 87 -11.42 2.52 12.54
CA ILE A 87 -10.74 1.22 12.67
C ILE A 87 -11.49 0.34 13.66
N VAL A 88 -11.87 -0.86 13.24
CA VAL A 88 -12.54 -1.87 14.06
C VAL A 88 -11.79 -3.18 13.92
N SER A 89 -11.41 -3.81 15.02
CA SER A 89 -10.69 -5.10 15.06
C SER A 89 -9.44 -5.13 14.15
N GLY A 90 -8.66 -4.03 14.17
CA GLY A 90 -7.44 -3.92 13.36
C GLY A 90 -7.69 -3.91 11.85
N ARG A 91 -8.82 -3.34 11.40
CA ARG A 91 -9.20 -3.16 10.00
C ARG A 91 -9.96 -1.85 9.80
N VAL A 92 -9.76 -1.20 8.66
CA VAL A 92 -10.56 -0.05 8.21
C VAL A 92 -12.03 -0.47 8.13
N LYS A 93 -12.89 0.17 8.94
CA LYS A 93 -14.32 -0.17 9.09
C LYS A 93 -14.60 -1.64 9.41
N GLY A 94 -13.62 -2.38 9.94
CA GLY A 94 -13.74 -3.82 10.17
C GLY A 94 -13.65 -4.68 8.89
N LYS A 95 -13.31 -4.10 7.74
CA LYS A 95 -13.33 -4.77 6.44
C LYS A 95 -11.92 -5.09 5.92
N LEU A 96 -11.09 -4.08 5.71
CA LEU A 96 -9.78 -4.23 5.06
C LEU A 96 -8.63 -3.85 5.99
N LYS A 97 -7.49 -4.54 5.87
CA LYS A 97 -6.24 -4.10 6.51
C LYS A 97 -5.56 -2.96 5.77
N VAL A 98 -5.75 -2.91 4.46
CA VAL A 98 -5.19 -1.89 3.57
C VAL A 98 -5.89 -0.55 3.82
N THR A 99 -5.10 0.53 3.92
CA THR A 99 -5.59 1.91 4.13
C THR A 99 -5.75 2.68 2.83
N ARG A 100 -5.08 2.25 1.76
CA ARG A 100 -5.09 2.90 0.43
C ARG A 100 -5.29 1.89 -0.68
N ALA A 101 -6.31 2.06 -1.53
CA ALA A 101 -6.55 1.21 -2.69
C ALA A 101 -7.40 1.91 -3.77
N PHE A 102 -7.25 1.48 -5.01
CA PHE A 102 -8.25 1.77 -6.05
C PHE A 102 -9.48 0.89 -5.87
N GLY A 103 -10.63 1.34 -6.36
CA GLY A 103 -11.91 0.65 -6.15
C GLY A 103 -12.38 0.72 -4.70
N VAL A 104 -12.87 -0.39 -4.15
CA VAL A 104 -13.44 -0.51 -2.79
C VAL A 104 -14.44 0.59 -2.46
N GLY A 105 -15.36 0.86 -3.40
CA GLY A 105 -16.24 2.02 -3.33
C GLY A 105 -17.16 2.02 -2.11
N TYR A 106 -17.46 0.85 -1.53
CA TYR A 106 -18.21 0.75 -0.28
C TYR A 106 -17.51 1.34 0.96
N LEU A 107 -16.22 1.70 0.84
CA LEU A 107 -15.45 2.43 1.87
C LEU A 107 -15.18 3.88 1.49
N LYS A 108 -15.64 4.33 0.31
CA LYS A 108 -15.43 5.68 -0.19
C LYS A 108 -16.75 6.44 -0.07
N LYS A 109 -16.74 7.49 0.75
CA LYS A 109 -17.80 8.48 0.89
C LYS A 109 -17.33 9.78 0.29
#